data_AF-A0A6A4ZXT1-F1
#
_entry.id   AF-A0A6A4ZXT1-F1
#
_cell.length_a   1.000
_cell.length_b   1.000
_cell.length_c   1.000
_cell.angle_alpha   90.00
_cell.angle_beta   90.00
_cell.angle_gamma   90.00
#
_symmetry.space_group_name_H-M   'P 1'
#
loop_
_entity.id
_entity.type
_entity.pdbx_description
1 polymer ?
#
loop_
_entity_poly.entity_id
_entity_poly.type
_entity_poly.pdbx_seq_one_letter_code
_entity_poly.pdbx_strand_id
1 'polypeptide(L)'
;MSPTRRSKIIPQKKPRRRYTHAVKRDMIIKLQTSSTRELEDETGIPKSNLSLWMKQAPHLLGFGGPMRRFNLGGPEEIPDTMALEAYMHKLRTAERAVTCTHLVNFLKRNHQRWLEDYLATKNCGYQSLLKLLQRFCARHGFTRQKPAKTKRTQEDL
;
A
#
# COMPACT_ATOMS: atom_id res chain seq x y z
N MET A 1 -35.70 49.34 -7.77
CA MET A 1 -35.84 47.94 -7.31
C MET A 1 -34.77 47.12 -7.99
N SER A 2 -33.76 46.65 -7.25
CA SER A 2 -32.66 45.84 -7.80
C SER A 2 -33.00 44.35 -7.66
N PRO A 3 -32.79 43.50 -8.66
CA PRO A 3 -33.17 42.10 -8.58
C PRO A 3 -32.16 41.32 -7.73
N THR A 4 -32.65 40.63 -6.70
CA THR A 4 -31.86 39.76 -5.83
C THR A 4 -31.23 38.61 -6.63
N ARG A 5 -29.90 38.59 -6.68
CA ARG A 5 -29.11 37.52 -7.30
C ARG A 5 -29.30 36.23 -6.48
N ARG A 6 -30.09 35.28 -6.98
CA ARG A 6 -30.22 33.93 -6.41
C ARG A 6 -28.87 33.21 -6.53
N SER A 7 -28.16 33.06 -5.41
CA SER A 7 -26.94 32.26 -5.36
C SER A 7 -27.29 30.78 -5.60
N LYS A 8 -26.80 30.22 -6.70
CA LYS A 8 -26.86 28.77 -6.94
C LYS A 8 -25.90 28.10 -5.97
N ILE A 9 -26.39 27.66 -4.82
CA ILE A 9 -25.65 26.77 -3.92
C ILE A 9 -25.53 25.42 -4.64
N ILE A 10 -24.38 25.17 -5.27
CA ILE A 10 -24.08 23.86 -5.84
C ILE A 10 -24.02 22.87 -4.65
N PRO A 11 -24.80 21.77 -4.65
CA PRO A 11 -24.76 20.80 -3.57
C PRO A 11 -23.35 20.21 -3.50
N GLN A 12 -22.67 20.47 -2.37
CA GLN A 12 -21.35 19.92 -2.08
C GLN A 12 -21.44 18.39 -2.09
N LYS A 13 -20.70 17.73 -2.99
CA LYS A 13 -20.67 16.26 -3.04
C LYS A 13 -20.18 15.74 -1.68
N LYS A 14 -20.98 14.89 -1.03
CA LYS A 14 -20.58 14.24 0.23
C LYS A 14 -19.22 13.56 0.05
N PRO A 15 -18.27 13.72 1.00
CA PRO A 15 -16.98 13.06 0.93
C PRO A 15 -17.16 11.54 0.77
N ARG A 16 -16.40 10.94 -0.15
CA ARG A 16 -16.44 9.48 -0.34
C ARG A 16 -15.99 8.79 0.94
N ARG A 17 -16.86 7.97 1.54
CA ARG A 17 -16.53 7.14 2.71
C ARG A 17 -15.44 6.14 2.33
N ARG A 18 -14.35 6.10 3.10
CA ARG A 18 -13.24 5.16 2.91
C ARG A 18 -13.31 4.10 4.00
N TYR A 19 -13.14 2.84 3.61
CA TYR A 19 -13.19 1.70 4.53
C TYR A 19 -11.80 1.11 4.72
N THR A 20 -11.40 0.89 5.97
CA THR A 20 -10.12 0.28 6.31
C THR A 20 -10.13 -1.21 5.98
N HIS A 21 -8.95 -1.81 5.85
CA HIS A 21 -8.80 -3.25 5.69
C HIS A 21 -9.47 -4.04 6.83
N ALA A 22 -9.51 -3.48 8.04
CA ALA A 22 -10.16 -4.09 9.20
C ALA A 22 -11.65 -4.29 8.92
N VAL A 23 -12.31 -3.20 8.52
CA VAL A 23 -13.74 -3.21 8.20
C VAL A 23 -14.01 -4.16 7.04
N LYS A 24 -13.18 -4.11 5.99
CA LYS A 24 -13.36 -5.01 4.83
C LYS A 24 -13.27 -6.48 5.21
N ARG A 25 -12.30 -6.86 6.04
CA ARG A 25 -12.14 -8.25 6.51
C ARG A 25 -13.30 -8.68 7.39
N ASP A 26 -13.70 -7.85 8.35
CA ASP A 26 -14.84 -8.13 9.23
C ASP A 26 -16.11 -8.39 8.40
N MET A 27 -16.37 -7.56 7.39
CA MET A 27 -17.51 -7.75 6.49
C MET A 27 -17.41 -9.03 5.66
N ILE A 28 -16.21 -9.41 5.19
CA ILE A 28 -16.03 -10.68 4.46
C ILE A 28 -16.34 -11.88 5.36
N ILE A 29 -15.92 -11.84 6.62
CA ILE A 29 -16.23 -12.89 7.59
C ILE A 29 -17.75 -12.96 7.83
N LYS A 30 -18.40 -11.82 8.07
CA LYS A 30 -19.86 -11.76 8.26
C LYS A 30 -20.65 -12.21 7.02
N LEU A 31 -20.15 -11.95 5.82
CA LEU A 31 -20.77 -12.41 4.56
C LEU A 31 -20.78 -13.94 4.40
N GLN A 32 -20.09 -14.69 5.25
CA GLN A 32 -20.20 -16.16 5.27
C GLN A 32 -21.51 -16.64 5.91
N THR A 33 -22.09 -15.83 6.80
CA THR A 33 -23.29 -16.17 7.57
C THR A 33 -24.49 -15.30 7.24
N SER A 34 -24.27 -14.15 6.58
CA SER A 34 -25.30 -13.15 6.32
C SER A 34 -25.27 -12.68 4.87
N SER A 35 -26.43 -12.26 4.36
CA SER A 35 -26.54 -11.74 3.00
C SER A 35 -25.99 -10.32 2.88
N THR A 36 -25.65 -9.89 1.66
CA THR A 36 -25.23 -8.50 1.40
C THR A 36 -26.32 -7.48 1.72
N ARG A 37 -27.59 -7.89 1.68
CA ARG A 37 -28.74 -7.02 2.01
C ARG A 37 -28.81 -6.75 3.50
N GLU A 38 -28.78 -7.79 4.32
CA GLU A 38 -28.81 -7.66 5.77
C GLU A 38 -27.65 -6.81 6.29
N LEU A 39 -26.44 -7.03 5.75
CA LEU A 39 -25.28 -6.24 6.14
C LEU A 39 -25.32 -4.79 5.67
N GLU A 40 -25.94 -4.48 4.53
CA GLU A 40 -26.17 -3.09 4.13
C GLU A 40 -27.12 -2.40 5.10
N ASP A 41 -28.21 -3.07 5.48
CA ASP A 41 -29.20 -2.53 6.42
C ASP A 41 -28.57 -2.33 7.82
N GLU A 42 -27.73 -3.24 8.28
CA GLU A 42 -27.03 -3.14 9.58
C GLU A 42 -25.93 -2.07 9.60
N THR A 43 -25.09 -2.02 8.57
CA THR A 43 -23.83 -1.23 8.60
C THR A 43 -23.89 0.07 7.80
N GLY A 44 -24.91 0.22 6.94
CA GLY A 44 -25.01 1.28 5.94
C GLY A 44 -23.91 1.22 4.87
N ILE A 45 -23.21 0.10 4.73
CA ILE A 45 -22.19 -0.10 3.69
C ILE A 45 -22.91 -0.55 2.40
N PRO A 46 -22.73 0.16 1.28
CA PRO A 46 -23.43 -0.18 0.05
C PRO A 46 -23.18 -1.62 -0.40
N LYS A 47 -24.22 -2.33 -0.86
CA LYS A 47 -24.11 -3.70 -1.43
C LYS A 47 -22.98 -3.83 -2.46
N SER A 48 -22.78 -2.79 -3.28
CA SER A 48 -21.71 -2.76 -4.30
C SER A 48 -20.30 -2.86 -3.71
N ASN A 49 -20.06 -2.28 -2.53
CA ASN A 49 -18.80 -2.43 -1.81
C ASN A 49 -18.66 -3.84 -1.23
N LEU A 50 -19.71 -4.36 -0.59
CA LEU A 50 -19.71 -5.71 -0.01
C LEU A 50 -19.42 -6.77 -1.07
N SER A 51 -20.11 -6.70 -2.21
CA SER A 51 -19.89 -7.60 -3.35
C SER A 51 -18.48 -7.46 -3.95
N LEU A 52 -17.96 -6.22 -4.05
CA LEU A 52 -16.60 -6.00 -4.54
C LEU A 52 -15.55 -6.60 -3.59
N TRP A 53 -15.70 -6.43 -2.28
CA TRP A 53 -14.76 -6.98 -1.31
C TRP A 53 -14.83 -8.50 -1.27
N MET A 54 -16.01 -9.10 -1.43
CA MET A 54 -16.14 -10.55 -1.55
C MET A 54 -15.37 -11.09 -2.76
N LYS A 55 -15.40 -10.40 -3.91
CA LYS A 55 -14.56 -10.75 -5.08
C LYS A 55 -13.06 -10.62 -4.78
N GLN A 56 -12.69 -9.72 -3.88
CA GLN A 56 -11.30 -9.50 -3.44
C GLN A 56 -10.94 -10.30 -2.17
N ALA A 57 -11.80 -11.22 -1.73
CA ALA A 57 -11.65 -11.91 -0.46
C ALA A 57 -10.30 -12.63 -0.29
N PRO A 58 -9.75 -13.35 -1.30
CA PRO A 58 -8.44 -13.99 -1.16
C PRO A 58 -7.33 -12.99 -0.80
N HIS A 59 -7.31 -11.84 -1.46
CA HIS A 59 -6.31 -10.80 -1.19
C HIS A 59 -6.56 -10.07 0.13
N LEU A 60 -7.82 -9.80 0.47
CA LEU A 60 -8.17 -9.14 1.72
C LEU A 60 -7.88 -10.03 2.93
N LEU A 61 -8.18 -11.32 2.86
CA LEU A 61 -7.89 -12.32 3.90
C LEU A 61 -6.41 -12.68 3.97
N GLY A 62 -5.68 -12.70 2.85
CA GLY A 62 -4.22 -12.95 2.82
C GLY A 62 -3.34 -11.74 3.16
N PHE A 63 -3.90 -10.54 3.34
CA PHE A 63 -3.12 -9.32 3.56
C PHE A 63 -2.38 -9.30 4.92
N GLY A 64 -1.06 -9.44 4.93
CA GLY A 64 -0.23 -9.37 6.14
C GLY A 64 0.15 -7.95 6.61
N GLY A 65 -0.34 -6.89 5.96
CA GLY A 65 0.06 -5.52 6.25
C GLY A 65 -0.81 -4.80 7.30
N PRO A 66 -0.54 -3.50 7.55
CA PRO A 66 -1.28 -2.73 8.55
C PRO A 66 -2.76 -2.57 8.22
N MET A 67 -3.61 -3.02 9.15
CA MET A 67 -5.06 -3.08 8.97
C MET A 67 -5.76 -1.71 8.85
N ARG A 68 -5.08 -0.63 9.22
CA ARG A 68 -5.55 0.76 9.10
C ARG A 68 -5.52 1.30 7.66
N ARG A 69 -4.91 0.58 6.71
CA ARG A 69 -4.86 0.99 5.30
C ARG A 69 -6.21 0.85 4.63
N PHE A 70 -6.52 1.73 3.68
CA PHE A 70 -7.80 1.72 2.95
C PHE A 70 -7.77 0.89 1.66
N ASN A 71 -6.60 0.74 1.05
CA ASN A 71 -6.45 0.10 -0.27
C ASN A 71 -5.63 -1.18 -0.13
N LEU A 72 -6.05 -2.20 -0.87
CA LEU A 72 -5.20 -3.34 -1.20
C LEU A 72 -3.98 -2.76 -1.91
N GLY A 73 -2.78 -3.05 -1.40
CA GLY A 73 -1.55 -2.59 -2.03
C GLY A 73 -1.59 -2.95 -3.51
N GLY A 74 -1.24 -2.00 -4.39
CA GLY A 74 -1.22 -2.25 -5.83
C GLY A 74 -0.33 -3.46 -6.17
N PRO A 75 -0.59 -4.12 -7.31
CA PRO A 75 0.14 -5.31 -7.73
C PRO A 75 1.64 -5.09 -7.62
N GLU A 76 2.35 -6.09 -7.09
CA GLU A 76 3.80 -6.08 -7.08
C GLU A 76 4.31 -6.24 -8.51
N GLU A 77 4.62 -5.11 -9.13
CA GLU A 77 5.22 -5.06 -10.45
C GLU A 77 6.71 -5.42 -10.42
N ILE A 78 7.35 -5.52 -9.25
CA ILE A 78 8.79 -5.77 -9.11
C ILE A 78 9.09 -7.26 -9.36
N PRO A 79 10.03 -7.60 -10.25
CA PRO A 79 10.44 -8.97 -10.52
C PRO A 79 11.22 -9.54 -9.34
N ASP A 80 11.07 -10.85 -9.14
CA ASP A 80 11.82 -11.62 -8.15
C ASP A 80 11.87 -10.96 -6.75
N THR A 81 10.69 -10.75 -6.18
CA THR A 81 10.52 -10.12 -4.87
C THR A 81 11.29 -10.87 -3.77
N MET A 82 11.33 -12.19 -3.84
CA MET A 82 12.05 -13.05 -2.89
C MET A 82 13.57 -12.81 -2.93
N ALA A 83 14.18 -12.76 -4.12
CA ALA A 83 15.62 -12.49 -4.22
C ALA A 83 15.96 -11.06 -3.82
N LEU A 84 15.09 -10.09 -4.16
CA LEU A 84 15.27 -8.70 -3.74
C LEU A 84 15.19 -8.56 -2.20
N GLU A 85 14.24 -9.22 -1.55
CA GLU A 85 14.11 -9.27 -0.10
C GLU A 85 15.33 -9.92 0.56
N ALA A 86 15.78 -11.07 0.07
CA ALA A 86 16.99 -11.73 0.55
C ALA A 86 18.23 -10.82 0.43
N TYR A 87 18.36 -10.09 -0.67
CA TYR A 87 19.42 -9.10 -0.86
C TYR A 87 19.34 -7.96 0.16
N MET A 88 18.13 -7.48 0.49
CA MET A 88 17.94 -6.47 1.52
C MET A 88 18.33 -6.96 2.92
N HIS A 89 18.02 -8.21 3.26
CA HIS A 89 18.46 -8.83 4.52
C HIS A 89 19.98 -8.99 4.58
N LYS A 90 20.63 -9.38 3.47
CA LYS A 90 22.09 -9.46 3.38
C LYS A 90 22.74 -8.10 3.64
N LEU A 91 22.22 -7.02 3.07
CA LEU A 91 22.72 -5.66 3.33
C LEU A 91 22.61 -5.29 4.82
N ARG A 92 21.48 -5.60 5.46
CA ARG A 92 21.30 -5.32 6.90
C ARG A 92 22.19 -6.17 7.79
N THR A 93 22.39 -7.43 7.45
CA THR A 93 23.29 -8.33 8.18
C THR A 93 24.74 -7.83 8.12
N ALA A 94 25.13 -7.19 7.02
CA ALA A 94 26.40 -6.49 6.87
C ALA A 94 26.40 -5.06 7.44
N GLU A 95 25.43 -4.71 8.29
CA GLU A 95 25.27 -3.38 8.91
C GLU A 95 25.13 -2.20 7.93
N ARG A 96 24.76 -2.47 6.67
CA ARG A 96 24.59 -1.43 5.65
C ARG A 96 23.15 -0.95 5.61
N ALA A 97 22.99 0.36 5.48
CA ALA A 97 21.69 0.96 5.21
C ALA A 97 21.16 0.49 3.84
N VAL A 98 19.93 -0.03 3.83
CA VAL A 98 19.21 -0.35 2.59
C VAL A 98 18.67 0.96 2.00
N THR A 99 19.11 1.29 0.79
CA THR A 99 18.69 2.53 0.08
C THR A 99 18.11 2.19 -1.28
N CYS A 100 17.31 3.10 -1.85
CA CYS A 100 16.77 2.89 -3.20
C CYS A 100 17.87 2.66 -4.24
N THR A 101 19.04 3.28 -4.10
CA THR A 101 20.20 3.05 -4.99
C THR A 101 20.63 1.58 -4.99
N HIS A 102 20.68 0.93 -3.81
CA HIS A 102 21.02 -0.48 -3.72
C HIS A 102 20.00 -1.36 -4.46
N LEU A 103 18.71 -1.04 -4.34
CA LEU A 103 17.64 -1.80 -5.00
C LEU A 103 17.62 -1.57 -6.51
N VAL A 104 17.83 -0.33 -6.96
CA VAL A 104 17.98 -0.02 -8.39
C VAL A 104 19.18 -0.77 -8.97
N ASN A 105 20.31 -0.82 -8.25
CA ASN A 105 21.48 -1.56 -8.72
C ASN A 105 21.23 -3.08 -8.77
N PHE A 106 20.45 -3.63 -7.83
CA PHE A 106 20.01 -5.02 -7.91
C PHE A 106 19.17 -5.26 -9.18
N LEU A 107 18.19 -4.39 -9.44
CA LEU A 107 17.34 -4.49 -10.64
C LEU A 107 18.14 -4.33 -11.93
N LYS A 108 19.11 -3.42 -11.98
CA LYS A 108 20.00 -3.26 -13.13
C LYS A 108 20.82 -4.51 -13.42
N ARG A 109 21.25 -5.24 -12.38
CA ARG A 109 22.10 -6.43 -12.54
C ARG A 109 21.30 -7.68 -12.91
N ASN A 110 20.12 -7.84 -12.34
CA ASN A 110 19.36 -9.10 -12.43
C ASN A 110 18.13 -8.99 -13.35
N HIS A 111 17.57 -7.79 -13.53
CA HIS A 111 16.30 -7.56 -14.23
C HIS A 111 16.35 -6.30 -15.11
N GLN A 112 17.44 -6.10 -15.84
CA GLN A 112 17.66 -4.91 -16.68
C GLN A 112 16.52 -4.68 -17.69
N ARG A 113 16.10 -5.73 -18.41
CA ARG A 113 15.00 -5.65 -19.39
C ARG A 113 13.70 -5.16 -18.76
N TRP A 114 13.33 -5.75 -17.62
CA TRP A 114 12.14 -5.30 -16.88
C TRP A 114 12.26 -3.84 -16.45
N LEU A 115 13.44 -3.41 -16.00
CA LEU A 115 13.67 -2.02 -15.59
C LEU A 115 13.52 -1.05 -16.75
N GLU A 116 14.02 -1.40 -17.94
CA GLU A 116 13.87 -0.62 -19.17
C GLU A 116 12.40 -0.53 -19.60
N ASP A 117 11.69 -1.66 -19.66
CA ASP A 117 10.27 -1.72 -20.01
C ASP A 117 9.41 -0.91 -19.04
N TYR A 118 9.72 -1.01 -17.74
CA TYR A 118 9.04 -0.26 -16.70
C TYR A 118 9.21 1.25 -16.91
N LEU A 119 10.44 1.70 -17.14
CA LEU A 119 10.75 3.12 -17.32
C LEU A 119 10.17 3.67 -18.63
N ALA A 120 10.08 2.86 -19.68
CA ALA A 120 9.47 3.23 -20.96
C ALA A 120 7.94 3.39 -20.84
N THR A 121 7.30 2.55 -20.03
CA THR A 121 5.82 2.52 -19.93
C THR A 121 5.25 3.56 -18.97
N LYS A 122 5.97 3.93 -17.91
CA LYS A 122 5.44 4.82 -16.87
C LYS A 122 5.72 6.29 -17.18
N ASN A 123 4.66 7.10 -17.31
CA ASN A 123 4.73 8.55 -17.57
C ASN A 123 5.60 9.39 -16.60
N CYS A 124 5.93 8.86 -15.42
CA CYS A 124 6.76 9.56 -14.43
C CYS A 124 8.16 8.94 -14.26
N GLY A 125 8.56 8.03 -15.16
CA GLY A 125 9.90 7.43 -15.24
C GLY A 125 10.49 7.04 -13.88
N TYR A 126 11.71 7.49 -13.61
CA TYR A 126 12.49 7.13 -12.42
C TYR A 126 11.82 7.51 -11.08
N GLN A 127 11.03 8.59 -11.04
CA GLN A 127 10.32 8.99 -9.81
C GLN A 127 9.24 7.97 -9.42
N SER A 128 8.58 7.37 -10.41
CA SER A 128 7.61 6.30 -10.15
C SER A 128 8.30 5.04 -9.62
N LEU A 129 9.48 4.70 -10.17
CA LEU A 129 10.31 3.59 -9.71
C LEU A 129 10.74 3.77 -8.24
N LEU A 130 11.24 4.95 -7.86
CA LEU A 130 11.63 5.22 -6.48
C LEU A 130 10.44 5.05 -5.50
N LYS A 131 9.24 5.50 -5.88
CA LYS A 131 8.03 5.31 -5.08
C LYS A 131 7.62 3.84 -4.99
N LEU A 132 7.77 3.08 -6.07
CA LEU A 132 7.51 1.63 -6.08
C LEU A 132 8.45 0.92 -5.10
N LEU A 133 9.75 1.22 -5.16
CA LEU A 133 10.77 0.66 -4.27
C LEU A 133 10.56 1.07 -2.80
N GLN A 134 10.19 2.31 -2.53
CA GLN A 134 9.87 2.76 -1.16
C GLN A 134 8.67 1.99 -0.58
N ARG A 135 7.65 1.73 -1.39
CA ARG A 135 6.48 0.94 -0.97
C ARG A 135 6.86 -0.51 -0.72
N PHE A 136 7.72 -1.08 -1.56
CA PHE A 136 8.29 -2.42 -1.37
C PHE A 136 9.00 -2.51 -0.01
N CYS A 137 9.97 -1.63 0.25
CA CYS A 137 10.65 -1.58 1.55
C CYS A 137 9.68 -1.52 2.73
N ALA A 138 8.67 -0.64 2.65
CA ALA A 138 7.69 -0.47 3.71
C ALA A 138 6.77 -1.69 3.92
N ARG A 139 6.55 -2.53 2.90
CA ARG A 139 5.81 -3.78 3.04
C ARG A 139 6.64 -4.85 3.73
N HIS A 140 7.93 -4.95 3.42
CA HIS A 140 8.86 -5.93 3.99
C HIS A 140 9.47 -5.48 5.34
N GLY A 141 8.88 -4.49 6.03
CA GLY A 141 9.36 -4.04 7.34
C GLY A 141 10.66 -3.21 7.31
N PHE A 142 11.13 -2.82 6.12
CA PHE A 142 12.29 -1.94 5.98
C PHE A 142 11.85 -0.48 6.09
N THR A 143 11.75 0.01 7.33
CA THR A 143 11.53 1.43 7.61
C THR A 143 12.85 2.17 7.80
N ARG A 144 12.84 3.48 7.54
CA ARG A 144 13.95 4.38 7.88
C ARG A 144 14.24 4.25 9.38
N GLN A 145 15.47 3.89 9.73
CA GLN A 145 15.92 3.92 11.12
C GLN A 145 15.91 5.38 11.58
N LYS A 146 15.17 5.66 12.66
CA LYS A 146 15.26 6.95 13.32
C LYS A 146 16.57 6.94 14.12
N PRO A 147 17.39 8.00 14.05
CA PRO A 147 18.52 8.13 14.97
C PRO A 147 17.96 8.08 16.40
N ALA A 148 18.34 7.06 17.18
CA ALA A 148 18.06 6.98 18.60
C ALA A 148 19.32 7.43 19.35
N LYS A 149 19.15 8.23 20.41
CA LYS A 149 20.25 8.83 21.19
C LYS A 149 21.02 7.82 22.06
N THR A 150 20.70 6.54 22.01
CA THR A 150 21.34 5.51 22.83
C THR A 150 22.04 4.50 21.93
N LYS A 151 23.30 4.81 21.61
CA LYS A 151 24.31 3.78 21.37
C LYS A 151 25.27 3.88 22.54
N ARG A 152 25.20 2.94 23.48
CA ARG A 152 26.39 2.62 24.28
C ARG A 152 27.38 1.99 23.32
N THR A 153 28.60 2.51 23.31
CA THR A 153 29.72 1.92 22.59
C THR A 153 30.12 0.63 23.30
N GLN A 154 30.68 -0.33 22.56
CA GLN A 154 31.15 -1.61 23.13
C GLN A 154 32.26 -1.44 24.19
N GLU A 155 32.79 -0.22 24.32
CA GLU A 155 33.72 0.21 25.36
C GLU A 155 33.07 0.40 26.75
N ASP A 156 31.72 0.37 26.83
CA ASP A 156 30.96 0.48 28.09
C ASP A 156 30.50 -0.90 28.66
N LEU A 157 31.11 -2.00 28.23
CA LEU A 157 30.83 -3.38 28.71
C LEU A 157 32.00 -3.94 29.52
#